data_AF-A0A924NT06-F1
#
_entry.id   AF-A0A924NT06-F1
#
_cell.length_a   1.000
_cell.length_b   1.000
_cell.length_c   1.000
_cell.angle_alpha   90.00
_cell.angle_beta   90.00
_cell.angle_gamma   90.00
#
_symmetry.space_group_name_H-M   'P 1'
#
loop_
_entity.id
_entity.type
_entity.pdbx_description
1 polymer ?
#
loop_
_entity_poly.entity_id
_entity_poly.type
_entity_poly.pdbx_seq_one_letter_code
_entity_poly.pdbx_strand_id
1 'polypeptide(L)'
;PLIQHGLEATRGGRGPRALEMAAGLAAAGIANAYEGALKFVGNPELISRTHFARFLVESGACVDTYEVFRKYLTEGKPGYVPHRWASLKDAVAWITQTGGIAVIAHPGRYKFTANEEYALFSEFKAHGGRAVEVITGSHTVAEYTEYADVAREFGLAASRGSDFHCPVESRTDLGTLPNLPKDLTPVWELLADRIQ
;
A
#
# COMPACT_ATOMS: atom_id res chain seq x y z
N PRO A 1 -21.98 -5.47 6.48
CA PRO A 1 -21.94 -4.13 5.82
C PRO A 1 -21.38 -4.21 4.40
N LEU A 2 -21.69 -3.24 3.52
CA LEU A 2 -21.22 -3.24 2.13
C LEU A 2 -19.67 -3.24 2.04
N ILE A 3 -18.99 -2.54 2.96
CA ILE A 3 -17.52 -2.59 3.10
C ILE A 3 -16.99 -4.00 3.40
N GLN A 4 -17.69 -4.83 4.18
CA GLN A 4 -17.22 -6.18 4.53
C GLN A 4 -17.20 -7.08 3.29
N HIS A 5 -18.30 -7.10 2.54
CA HIS A 5 -18.36 -7.83 1.27
C HIS A 5 -17.34 -7.32 0.24
N GLY A 6 -17.13 -6.00 0.16
CA GLY A 6 -16.12 -5.42 -0.71
C GLY A 6 -14.69 -5.84 -0.36
N LEU A 7 -14.37 -5.86 0.93
CA LEU A 7 -13.08 -6.35 1.43
C LEU A 7 -12.91 -7.85 1.21
N GLU A 8 -13.96 -8.65 1.43
CA GLU A 8 -13.95 -10.09 1.15
C GLU A 8 -13.71 -10.37 -0.34
N ALA A 9 -14.42 -9.70 -1.24
CA ALA A 9 -14.21 -9.84 -2.68
C ALA A 9 -12.78 -9.45 -3.10
N THR A 10 -12.23 -8.38 -2.50
CA THR A 10 -10.85 -7.94 -2.76
C THR A 10 -9.81 -8.96 -2.27
N ARG A 11 -10.09 -9.64 -1.14
CA ARG A 11 -9.23 -10.69 -0.59
C ARG A 11 -9.37 -12.01 -1.35
N GLY A 12 -10.55 -12.35 -1.83
CA GLY A 12 -10.88 -13.69 -2.37
C GLY A 12 -9.96 -14.16 -3.49
N GLY A 13 -9.42 -13.26 -4.31
CA GLY A 13 -8.48 -13.65 -5.35
C GLY A 13 -7.02 -13.81 -4.89
N ARG A 14 -6.67 -13.54 -3.63
CA ARG A 14 -5.28 -13.64 -3.13
C ARG A 14 -4.74 -15.06 -3.13
N GLY A 15 -5.56 -16.04 -2.76
CA GLY A 15 -5.17 -17.46 -2.72
C GLY A 15 -4.81 -18.00 -4.12
N PRO A 16 -5.75 -17.96 -5.10
CA PRO A 16 -5.46 -18.38 -6.47
C PRO A 16 -4.26 -17.62 -7.07
N ARG A 17 -4.20 -16.31 -6.86
CA ARG A 17 -3.07 -15.50 -7.32
C ARG A 17 -1.74 -15.95 -6.70
N ALA A 18 -1.71 -16.29 -5.41
CA ALA A 18 -0.49 -16.74 -4.75
C ALA A 18 0.02 -18.08 -5.32
N LEU A 19 -0.87 -18.99 -5.70
CA LEU A 19 -0.50 -20.23 -6.40
C LEU A 19 0.11 -19.94 -7.77
N GLU A 20 -0.48 -19.02 -8.55
CA GLU A 20 0.07 -18.60 -9.83
C GLU A 20 1.44 -17.90 -9.69
N MET A 21 1.61 -17.07 -8.65
CA MET A 21 2.90 -16.46 -8.34
C MET A 21 3.95 -17.53 -8.05
N ALA A 22 3.60 -18.54 -7.24
CA ALA A 22 4.49 -19.63 -6.92
C ALA A 22 4.87 -20.46 -8.17
N ALA A 23 3.92 -20.70 -9.07
CA ALA A 23 4.20 -21.36 -10.35
C ALA A 23 5.20 -20.55 -11.20
N GLY A 24 5.04 -19.22 -11.27
CA GLY A 24 5.97 -18.34 -11.97
C GLY A 24 7.38 -18.33 -11.36
N LEU A 25 7.48 -18.44 -10.03
CA LEU A 25 8.78 -18.57 -9.34
C LEU A 25 9.40 -19.95 -9.58
N ALA A 26 8.60 -21.02 -9.57
CA ALA A 26 9.07 -22.37 -9.85
C ALA A 26 9.64 -22.49 -11.27
N ALA A 27 8.98 -21.87 -12.25
CA ALA A 27 9.50 -21.77 -13.62
C ALA A 27 10.84 -21.02 -13.72
N ALA A 28 11.14 -20.15 -12.76
CA ALA A 28 12.42 -19.44 -12.64
C ALA A 28 13.43 -20.15 -11.72
N GLY A 29 13.18 -21.42 -11.35
CA GLY A 29 14.08 -22.24 -10.54
C GLY A 29 13.86 -22.14 -9.02
N ILE A 30 12.80 -21.48 -8.56
CA ILE A 30 12.49 -21.31 -7.14
C ILE A 30 11.25 -22.14 -6.79
N ALA A 31 11.48 -23.40 -6.42
CA ALA A 31 10.42 -24.32 -6.04
C ALA A 31 9.81 -24.00 -4.67
N ASN A 32 8.59 -24.51 -4.43
CA ASN A 32 7.88 -24.48 -3.13
C ASN A 32 7.67 -23.06 -2.56
N ALA A 33 7.56 -22.06 -3.43
CA ALA A 33 7.44 -20.68 -3.00
C ALA A 33 6.13 -20.36 -2.28
N TYR A 34 5.04 -21.10 -2.58
CA TYR A 34 3.77 -20.93 -1.89
C TYR A 34 3.85 -21.42 -0.44
N GLU A 35 4.34 -22.65 -0.24
CA GLU A 35 4.55 -23.26 1.07
C GLU A 35 5.56 -22.47 1.90
N GLY A 36 6.63 -22.01 1.24
CA GLY A 36 7.63 -21.12 1.83
C GLY A 36 7.02 -19.81 2.32
N ALA A 37 6.20 -19.15 1.49
CA ALA A 37 5.53 -17.91 1.87
C ALA A 37 4.55 -18.10 3.04
N LEU A 38 3.80 -19.21 3.07
CA LEU A 38 2.82 -19.51 4.11
C LEU A 38 3.41 -19.53 5.53
N LYS A 39 4.69 -19.87 5.69
CA LYS A 39 5.39 -19.82 6.99
C LYS A 39 5.38 -18.42 7.62
N PHE A 40 5.31 -17.38 6.80
CA PHE A 40 5.35 -15.98 7.23
C PHE A 40 3.96 -15.36 7.39
N VAL A 41 2.90 -16.11 7.10
CA VAL A 41 1.53 -15.62 7.02
C VAL A 41 0.77 -16.00 8.28
N GLY A 42 0.27 -15.01 9.03
CA GLY A 42 -0.59 -15.28 10.20
C GLY A 42 -2.02 -15.73 9.83
N ASN A 43 -2.56 -15.21 8.73
CA ASN A 43 -3.84 -15.63 8.16
C ASN A 43 -3.66 -15.94 6.66
N PRO A 44 -3.79 -17.21 6.21
CA PRO A 44 -3.60 -17.61 4.82
C PRO A 44 -4.36 -16.77 3.77
N GLU A 45 -5.53 -16.24 4.13
CA GLU A 45 -6.33 -15.37 3.23
C GLU A 45 -5.66 -14.01 2.94
N LEU A 46 -4.69 -13.61 3.75
CA LEU A 46 -3.96 -12.35 3.63
C LEU A 46 -2.57 -12.53 3.01
N ILE A 47 -2.28 -13.70 2.42
CA ILE A 47 -1.04 -13.92 1.70
C ILE A 47 -0.79 -12.81 0.67
N SER A 48 0.48 -12.44 0.51
CA SER A 48 0.90 -11.25 -0.23
C SER A 48 2.33 -11.42 -0.72
N ARG A 49 2.76 -10.54 -1.63
CA ARG A 49 4.14 -10.52 -2.15
C ARG A 49 5.19 -10.36 -1.05
N THR A 50 4.89 -9.67 0.05
CA THR A 50 5.81 -9.50 1.17
C THR A 50 6.16 -10.85 1.82
N HIS A 51 5.19 -11.75 1.93
CA HIS A 51 5.43 -13.09 2.48
C HIS A 51 6.33 -13.93 1.55
N PHE A 52 6.10 -13.84 0.24
CA PHE A 52 7.02 -14.43 -0.76
C PHE A 52 8.42 -13.82 -0.68
N ALA A 53 8.52 -12.49 -0.47
CA ALA A 53 9.82 -11.84 -0.35
C ALA A 53 10.59 -12.33 0.87
N ARG A 54 9.93 -12.52 2.02
CA ARG A 54 10.55 -13.11 3.21
C ARG A 54 11.06 -14.52 2.95
N PHE A 55 10.29 -15.36 2.26
CA PHE A 55 10.74 -16.69 1.86
C PHE A 55 11.93 -16.65 0.89
N LEU A 56 11.94 -15.73 -0.08
CA LEU A 56 13.05 -15.59 -1.03
C LEU A 56 14.34 -15.16 -0.35
N VAL A 57 14.24 -14.40 0.74
CA VAL A 57 15.38 -14.06 1.60
C VAL A 57 15.77 -15.26 2.48
N GLU A 58 14.82 -15.92 3.14
CA GLU A 58 15.07 -17.13 3.97
C GLU A 58 15.77 -18.23 3.19
N SER A 59 15.35 -18.48 1.95
CA SER A 59 15.90 -19.52 1.07
C SER A 59 17.25 -19.17 0.46
N GLY A 60 17.75 -17.94 0.67
CA GLY A 60 19.01 -17.46 0.11
C GLY A 60 18.94 -17.09 -1.38
N ALA A 61 17.74 -17.03 -1.98
CA ALA A 61 17.56 -16.60 -3.37
C ALA A 61 17.82 -15.10 -3.55
N CYS A 62 17.65 -14.30 -2.50
CA CYS A 62 17.96 -12.87 -2.44
C CYS A 62 18.57 -12.53 -1.06
N VAL A 63 19.41 -11.50 -1.01
CA VAL A 63 20.05 -11.06 0.25
C VAL A 63 19.13 -10.22 1.13
N ASP A 64 18.17 -9.52 0.53
CA ASP A 64 17.19 -8.69 1.21
C ASP A 64 15.90 -8.54 0.39
N THR A 65 14.87 -7.92 0.98
CA THR A 65 13.57 -7.71 0.32
C THR A 65 13.65 -6.71 -0.84
N TYR A 66 14.61 -5.78 -0.82
CA TYR A 66 14.82 -4.82 -1.91
C TYR A 66 15.28 -5.55 -3.18
N GLU A 67 16.24 -6.46 -3.05
CA GLU A 67 16.70 -7.31 -4.14
C GLU A 67 15.58 -8.20 -4.68
N VAL A 68 14.71 -8.73 -3.81
CA VAL A 68 13.54 -9.51 -4.24
C VAL A 68 12.71 -8.70 -5.22
N PHE A 69 12.25 -7.50 -4.86
CA PHE A 69 11.35 -6.73 -5.73
C PHE A 69 12.04 -6.22 -7.00
N ARG A 70 13.38 -6.16 -7.01
CA ARG A 70 14.18 -5.86 -8.21
C ARG A 70 14.23 -7.04 -9.19
N LYS A 71 14.28 -8.27 -8.68
CA LYS A 71 14.43 -9.50 -9.50
C LYS A 71 13.13 -10.24 -9.78
N TYR A 72 12.16 -10.15 -8.88
CA TYR A 72 10.95 -10.99 -8.81
C TYR A 72 9.72 -10.16 -8.36
N LEU A 73 8.52 -10.75 -8.49
CA LEU A 73 7.26 -10.27 -7.90
C LEU A 73 6.76 -8.87 -8.36
N THR A 74 7.46 -8.25 -9.32
CA THR A 74 7.12 -6.99 -9.96
C THR A 74 6.84 -7.20 -11.45
N GLU A 75 6.16 -6.25 -12.08
CA GLU A 75 5.72 -6.39 -13.47
C GLU A 75 6.85 -6.79 -14.42
N GLY A 76 6.59 -7.80 -15.26
CA GLY A 76 7.58 -8.37 -16.17
C GLY A 76 8.64 -9.28 -15.51
N LYS A 77 8.53 -9.57 -14.21
CA LYS A 77 9.45 -10.45 -13.48
C LYS A 77 8.78 -11.76 -13.03
N PRO A 78 9.54 -12.84 -12.78
CA PRO A 78 8.97 -14.09 -12.31
C PRO A 78 8.22 -13.93 -10.99
N GLY A 79 7.10 -14.64 -10.86
CA GLY A 79 6.21 -14.55 -9.71
C GLY A 79 5.36 -13.29 -9.65
N TYR A 80 5.34 -12.46 -10.69
CA TYR A 80 4.33 -11.42 -10.83
C TYR A 80 3.08 -11.95 -11.52
N VAL A 81 1.94 -11.71 -10.87
CA VAL A 81 0.61 -12.00 -11.40
C VAL A 81 -0.23 -10.74 -11.19
N PRO A 82 -0.90 -10.20 -12.22
CA PRO A 82 -1.79 -9.06 -12.05
C PRO A 82 -2.92 -9.43 -11.09
N HIS A 83 -3.36 -8.48 -10.26
CA HIS A 83 -4.51 -8.68 -9.37
C HIS A 83 -5.55 -7.61 -9.66
N ARG A 84 -6.81 -8.02 -9.76
CA ARG A 84 -7.90 -7.04 -9.80
C ARG A 84 -8.22 -6.62 -8.37
N TRP A 85 -7.81 -5.41 -8.04
CA TRP A 85 -8.18 -4.74 -6.79
C TRP A 85 -9.56 -4.09 -6.91
N ALA A 86 -10.06 -3.55 -5.79
CA ALA A 86 -11.23 -2.68 -5.82
C ALA A 86 -11.01 -1.49 -6.75
N SER A 87 -12.09 -0.99 -7.37
CA SER A 87 -12.01 0.28 -8.09
C SER A 87 -11.79 1.44 -7.12
N LEU A 88 -11.23 2.56 -7.60
CA LEU A 88 -11.05 3.77 -6.79
C LEU A 88 -12.38 4.23 -6.19
N LYS A 89 -13.42 4.30 -7.05
CA LYS A 89 -14.80 4.62 -6.66
C LYS A 89 -15.30 3.74 -5.52
N ASP A 90 -15.19 2.42 -5.66
CA ASP A 90 -15.71 1.49 -4.66
C ASP A 90 -14.93 1.60 -3.35
N ALA A 91 -13.60 1.66 -3.40
CA ALA A 91 -12.77 1.78 -2.21
C ALA A 91 -13.11 3.05 -1.40
N VAL A 92 -13.21 4.20 -2.08
CA VAL A 92 -13.58 5.47 -1.44
C VAL A 92 -15.03 5.41 -0.92
N ALA A 93 -15.96 4.89 -1.71
CA ALA A 93 -17.36 4.79 -1.31
C ALA A 93 -17.53 3.90 -0.06
N TRP A 94 -16.84 2.77 0.01
CA TRP A 94 -16.92 1.87 1.16
C TRP A 94 -16.42 2.54 2.45
N ILE A 95 -15.31 3.28 2.37
CA ILE A 95 -14.73 3.98 3.54
C ILE A 95 -15.63 5.14 3.97
N THR A 96 -16.13 5.92 3.03
CA THR A 96 -16.93 7.12 3.33
C THR A 96 -18.33 6.77 3.82
N GLN A 97 -18.94 5.70 3.31
CA GLN A 97 -20.27 5.23 3.74
C GLN A 97 -20.28 4.67 5.18
N THR A 98 -19.13 4.28 5.73
CA THR A 98 -19.02 3.93 7.16
C THR A 98 -18.76 5.15 8.05
N GLY A 99 -18.75 6.35 7.46
CA GLY A 99 -18.40 7.59 8.15
C GLY A 99 -16.90 7.70 8.46
N GLY A 100 -16.06 6.94 7.75
CA GLY A 100 -14.60 7.08 7.76
C GLY A 100 -14.11 8.11 6.74
N ILE A 101 -12.79 8.32 6.72
CA ILE A 101 -12.13 9.24 5.78
C ILE A 101 -11.18 8.45 4.90
N ALA A 102 -11.41 8.50 3.59
CA ALA A 102 -10.49 7.89 2.62
C ALA A 102 -9.24 8.77 2.48
N VAL A 103 -8.07 8.11 2.43
CA VAL A 103 -6.74 8.70 2.34
C VAL A 103 -5.98 8.05 1.19
N ILE A 104 -5.35 8.82 0.30
CA ILE A 104 -4.33 8.28 -0.62
C ILE A 104 -3.06 8.00 0.18
N ALA A 105 -2.64 6.73 0.22
CA ALA A 105 -1.46 6.30 0.95
C ALA A 105 -0.19 6.40 0.08
N HIS A 106 0.91 6.87 0.70
CA HIS A 106 2.27 6.93 0.15
C HIS A 106 2.38 7.18 -1.37
N PRO A 107 1.80 8.28 -1.88
CA PRO A 107 1.69 8.54 -3.31
C PRO A 107 3.04 8.58 -4.07
N GLY A 108 4.16 8.93 -3.40
CA GLY A 108 5.50 8.95 -4.03
C GLY A 108 5.98 7.58 -4.53
N ARG A 109 5.28 6.50 -4.16
CA ARG A 109 5.55 5.15 -4.68
C ARG A 109 4.94 4.91 -6.07
N TYR A 110 4.01 5.74 -6.52
CA TYR A 110 3.37 5.58 -7.81
C TYR A 110 4.29 6.09 -8.92
N LYS A 111 4.41 5.32 -10.00
CA LYS A 111 5.19 5.72 -11.18
C LYS A 111 4.30 6.50 -12.16
N PHE A 112 3.59 7.49 -11.64
CA PHE A 112 2.70 8.33 -12.42
C PHE A 112 3.44 9.54 -12.96
N THR A 113 3.10 9.91 -14.18
CA THR A 113 3.38 11.25 -14.70
C THR A 113 2.54 12.28 -13.92
N ALA A 114 2.95 13.55 -13.96
CA ALA A 114 2.19 14.62 -13.30
C ALA A 114 0.71 14.67 -13.73
N ASN A 115 0.41 14.35 -15.01
CA ASN A 115 -0.96 14.30 -15.51
C ASN A 115 -1.77 13.13 -14.93
N GLU A 116 -1.16 11.95 -14.82
CA GLU A 116 -1.80 10.77 -14.23
C GLU A 116 -2.04 10.96 -12.74
N GLU A 117 -1.10 11.59 -12.04
CA GLU A 117 -1.24 11.92 -10.62
C GLU A 117 -2.32 12.97 -10.40
N TYR A 118 -2.35 14.05 -11.18
CA TYR A 118 -3.43 15.04 -11.14
C TYR A 118 -4.80 14.39 -11.40
N ALA A 119 -4.88 13.48 -12.37
CA ALA A 119 -6.10 12.72 -12.65
C ALA A 119 -6.52 11.84 -11.47
N LEU A 120 -5.58 11.13 -10.82
CA LEU A 120 -5.83 10.35 -9.61
C LEU A 120 -6.45 11.21 -8.51
N PHE A 121 -5.82 12.34 -8.16
CA PHE A 121 -6.30 13.20 -7.08
C PHE A 121 -7.65 13.85 -7.41
N SER A 122 -7.85 14.23 -8.67
CA SER A 122 -9.13 14.76 -9.16
C SER A 122 -10.26 13.73 -9.01
N GLU A 123 -10.05 12.51 -9.49
CA GLU A 123 -11.04 11.42 -9.43
C GLU A 123 -11.29 10.97 -7.99
N PHE A 124 -10.23 10.86 -7.18
CA PHE A 124 -10.31 10.52 -5.77
C PHE A 124 -11.19 11.51 -5.00
N LYS A 125 -10.98 12.81 -5.20
CA LYS A 125 -11.79 13.87 -4.59
C LYS A 125 -13.24 13.82 -5.10
N ALA A 126 -13.45 13.59 -6.39
CA ALA A 126 -14.78 13.45 -6.98
C ALA A 126 -15.58 12.27 -6.39
N HIS A 127 -14.90 11.22 -5.92
CA HIS A 127 -15.51 10.10 -5.22
C HIS A 127 -15.70 10.29 -3.71
N GLY A 128 -15.29 11.44 -3.16
CA GLY A 128 -15.42 11.76 -1.74
C GLY A 128 -14.16 11.49 -0.91
N GLY A 129 -13.01 11.30 -1.55
CA GLY A 129 -11.71 11.30 -0.90
C GLY A 129 -11.39 12.66 -0.29
N ARG A 130 -10.78 12.67 0.91
CA ARG A 130 -10.60 13.91 1.69
C ARG A 130 -9.19 14.12 2.24
N ALA A 131 -8.28 13.16 2.06
CA ALA A 131 -6.95 13.25 2.61
C ALA A 131 -5.89 12.53 1.77
N VAL A 132 -4.63 12.88 2.00
CA VAL A 132 -3.44 12.27 1.40
C VAL A 132 -2.34 12.13 2.45
N GLU A 133 -1.54 11.07 2.38
CA GLU A 133 -0.31 10.98 3.16
C GLU A 133 0.73 11.97 2.64
N VAL A 134 1.12 12.91 3.48
CA VAL A 134 2.16 13.90 3.20
C VAL A 134 3.50 13.41 3.74
N ILE A 135 3.50 13.02 5.02
CA ILE A 135 4.70 12.53 5.71
C ILE A 135 4.58 11.02 5.91
N THR A 136 5.35 10.24 5.16
CA THR A 136 5.38 8.78 5.29
C THR A 136 6.80 8.23 5.26
N GLY A 137 7.02 7.05 5.83
CA GLY A 137 8.32 6.36 5.79
C GLY A 137 8.73 5.93 4.37
N SER A 138 7.78 5.99 3.43
CA SER A 138 7.98 5.70 2.02
C SER A 138 8.37 6.94 1.18
N HIS A 139 8.32 8.15 1.73
CA HIS A 139 8.71 9.39 1.06
C HIS A 139 10.10 9.86 1.51
N THR A 140 10.78 10.53 0.60
CA THR A 140 11.95 11.37 0.83
C THR A 140 11.54 12.75 1.39
N VAL A 141 12.52 13.52 1.86
CA VAL A 141 12.27 14.89 2.33
C VAL A 141 11.71 15.81 1.23
N ALA A 142 12.11 15.58 -0.03
CA ALA A 142 11.58 16.34 -1.15
C ALA A 142 10.10 16.00 -1.41
N GLU A 143 9.76 14.70 -1.38
CA GLU A 143 8.38 14.23 -1.54
C GLU A 143 7.47 14.73 -0.41
N TYR A 144 7.99 14.97 0.80
CA TYR A 144 7.21 15.64 1.86
C TYR A 144 6.72 17.03 1.46
N THR A 145 7.58 17.81 0.81
CA THR A 145 7.22 19.15 0.31
C THR A 145 6.24 19.04 -0.85
N GLU A 146 6.52 18.15 -1.80
CA GLU A 146 5.66 17.91 -2.96
C GLU A 146 4.24 17.52 -2.55
N TYR A 147 4.07 16.53 -1.67
CA TYR A 147 2.74 16.10 -1.25
C TYR A 147 2.06 17.07 -0.29
N ALA A 148 2.81 17.95 0.38
CA ALA A 148 2.22 19.09 1.06
C ALA A 148 1.60 20.07 0.06
N ASP A 149 2.26 20.33 -1.06
CA ASP A 149 1.72 21.19 -2.12
C ASP A 149 0.51 20.57 -2.81
N VAL A 150 0.53 19.26 -3.08
CA VAL A 150 -0.65 18.52 -3.57
C VAL A 150 -1.82 18.62 -2.58
N ALA A 151 -1.57 18.47 -1.28
CA ALA A 151 -2.61 18.62 -0.26
C ALA A 151 -3.23 20.03 -0.30
N ARG A 152 -2.43 21.08 -0.49
CA ARG A 152 -2.91 22.47 -0.64
C ARG A 152 -3.72 22.65 -1.92
N GLU A 153 -3.18 22.21 -3.05
CA GLU A 153 -3.79 22.36 -4.37
C GLU A 153 -5.18 21.72 -4.42
N PHE A 154 -5.30 20.50 -3.92
CA PHE A 154 -6.57 19.77 -3.92
C PHE A 154 -7.44 20.05 -2.70
N GLY A 155 -6.98 20.82 -1.72
CA GLY A 155 -7.69 21.07 -0.47
C GLY A 155 -7.95 19.79 0.32
N LEU A 156 -6.97 18.90 0.36
CA LEU A 156 -7.01 17.63 1.09
C LEU A 156 -6.38 17.79 2.47
N ALA A 157 -6.91 17.09 3.47
CA ALA A 157 -6.25 16.96 4.76
C ALA A 157 -4.99 16.08 4.67
N ALA A 158 -4.04 16.32 5.55
CA ALA A 158 -2.75 15.65 5.55
C ALA A 158 -2.72 14.50 6.57
N SER A 159 -2.30 13.33 6.10
CA SER A 159 -2.05 12.14 6.92
C SER A 159 -0.55 11.92 7.11
N ARG A 160 -0.20 11.17 8.17
CA ARG A 160 1.16 10.76 8.51
C ARG A 160 1.20 9.28 8.90
N GLY A 161 2.09 8.49 8.31
CA GLY A 161 2.18 7.05 8.57
C GLY A 161 3.55 6.45 8.27
N SER A 162 4.11 5.63 9.17
CA SER A 162 5.47 5.09 9.00
C SER A 162 5.62 4.04 7.90
N ASP A 163 4.50 3.44 7.46
CA ASP A 163 4.51 2.26 6.59
C ASP A 163 5.35 1.09 7.17
N PHE A 164 5.37 0.99 8.51
CA PHE A 164 6.15 0.00 9.24
C PHE A 164 5.58 -1.41 9.07
N HIS A 165 6.46 -2.36 8.77
CA HIS A 165 6.15 -3.78 8.57
C HIS A 165 6.82 -4.68 9.61
N CYS A 166 8.10 -4.44 9.92
CA CYS A 166 8.84 -5.06 11.03
C CYS A 166 10.14 -4.29 11.35
N PRO A 167 10.78 -4.50 12.51
CA PRO A 167 11.96 -3.74 12.94
C PRO A 167 13.18 -3.84 12.00
N VAL A 168 13.28 -4.91 11.22
CA VAL A 168 14.44 -5.18 10.34
C VAL A 168 14.20 -4.80 8.88
N GLU A 169 12.94 -4.69 8.45
CA GLU A 169 12.57 -4.35 7.06
C GLU A 169 12.17 -2.88 6.90
N SER A 170 11.69 -2.24 7.97
CA SER A 170 11.10 -0.90 7.88
C SER A 170 12.15 0.19 7.92
N ARG A 171 12.05 1.16 7.00
CA ARG A 171 12.95 2.33 6.97
C ARG A 171 12.73 3.28 8.14
N THR A 172 11.50 3.36 8.61
CA THR A 172 11.06 4.29 9.66
C THR A 172 10.32 3.51 10.74
N ASP A 173 10.68 3.76 12.00
CA ASP A 173 10.02 3.13 13.14
C ASP A 173 8.68 3.82 13.46
N LEU A 174 7.88 3.17 14.29
CA LEU A 174 6.60 3.71 14.75
C LEU A 174 6.82 5.01 15.52
N GLY A 175 6.06 6.06 15.15
CA GLY A 175 6.05 7.33 15.87
C GLY A 175 7.27 8.25 15.67
N THR A 176 8.24 7.89 14.81
CA THR A 176 9.48 8.66 14.63
C THR A 176 9.44 9.66 13.47
N LEU A 177 8.33 9.73 12.73
CA LEU A 177 8.19 10.66 11.61
C LEU A 177 8.10 12.13 12.08
N PRO A 178 8.59 13.09 11.27
CA PRO A 178 8.46 14.51 11.59
C PRO A 178 6.99 14.95 11.64
N ASN A 179 6.75 16.13 12.21
CA ASN A 179 5.40 16.72 12.23
C ASN A 179 4.98 17.18 10.84
N LEU A 180 3.66 17.24 10.61
CA LEU A 180 3.10 17.85 9.41
C LEU A 180 3.42 19.35 9.37
N PRO A 181 3.51 19.95 8.16
CA PRO A 181 3.49 21.41 8.02
C PRO A 181 2.29 22.02 8.75
N LYS A 182 2.53 23.11 9.50
CA LYS A 182 1.55 23.70 10.43
C LYS A 182 0.30 24.26 9.74
N ASP A 183 0.40 24.57 8.45
CA ASP A 183 -0.65 25.15 7.64
C ASP A 183 -1.59 24.11 7.03
N LEU A 184 -1.23 22.82 7.07
CA LEU A 184 -2.10 21.74 6.59
C LEU A 184 -3.04 21.30 7.70
N THR A 185 -4.31 21.04 7.35
CA THR A 185 -5.26 20.39 8.26
C THR A 185 -4.87 18.93 8.45
N PRO A 186 -4.53 18.48 9.66
CA PRO A 186 -4.25 17.08 9.90
C PRO A 186 -5.52 16.22 9.85
N VAL A 187 -5.44 15.04 9.22
CA VAL A 187 -6.61 14.15 9.04
C VAL A 187 -7.22 13.68 10.37
N TRP A 188 -6.42 13.62 11.44
CA TRP A 188 -6.91 13.22 12.77
C TRP A 188 -7.84 14.24 13.39
N GLU A 189 -7.78 15.53 13.01
CA GLU A 189 -8.77 16.52 13.46
C GLU A 189 -10.15 16.24 12.87
N LEU A 190 -10.20 15.73 11.63
CA LEU A 190 -11.45 15.32 10.98
C LEU A 190 -12.02 14.00 11.54
N LEU A 191 -11.21 13.27 12.31
CA LEU A 191 -11.56 12.00 12.94
C LEU A 191 -11.72 12.14 14.46
N ALA A 192 -11.73 13.36 15.02
CA ALA A 192 -11.76 13.57 16.47
C ALA A 192 -12.91 12.81 17.15
N ASP A 193 -14.12 12.85 16.57
CA ASP A 193 -15.31 12.15 17.09
C ASP A 193 -15.23 10.60 16.98
N ARG A 194 -14.16 10.06 16.41
CA ARG A 194 -13.91 8.62 16.23
C ARG A 194 -12.80 8.09 17.14
N ILE A 195 -12.01 8.97 17.74
CA ILE A 195 -10.91 8.59 18.63
C ILE A 195 -11.50 8.49 20.04
N GLN A 196 -11.51 7.28 20.60
CA GLN A 196 -11.95 6.99 21.97
C GLN A 196 -10.78 7.08 22.94
#